data_AF-A0AA46ZZJ0-F1
#
_entry.id   AF-A0AA46ZZJ0-F1
#
_cell.length_a   1.000
_cell.length_b   1.000
_cell.length_c   1.000
_cell.angle_alpha   90.00
_cell.angle_beta   90.00
_cell.angle_gamma   90.00
#
_symmetry.space_group_name_H-M   'P 1'
#
loop_
_entity.id
_entity.type
_entity.pdbx_description
1 polymer ?
#
loop_
_entity_poly.entity_id
_entity_poly.type
_entity_poly.pdbx_seq_one_letter_code
_entity_poly.pdbx_strand_id
1 'polypeptide(L)'
;MKNRIYTWLLFLVGIVAYPQGELKDEPNLETIKKIEQYCREGKSEACEKLYYHYFYKEDKDGEKIMYYIKQLSDLKRPKYMFMWGVAMSEGGLGGVKVKEDFVEGMKLIKQSADLDYPPAQMMIGDFLCTSNEAKDIRRGLFYINSACESTYQPACYVMDEVNYTKQEGVTRELRDRVWNGLENCNDPYLRPHRYDFAKEQYKKRKFVNN
;
A
#
# COMPACT_ATOMS: atom_id res chain seq x y z
N MET A 1 0.50 -15.00 -25.96
CA MET A 1 0.57 -14.00 -24.86
C MET A 1 -0.72 -13.99 -24.03
N LYS A 2 -1.22 -15.17 -23.66
CA LYS A 2 -2.31 -15.38 -22.70
C LYS A 2 -1.63 -16.02 -21.49
N ASN A 3 -1.81 -15.46 -20.29
CA ASN A 3 -1.38 -15.96 -18.95
C ASN A 3 -0.65 -14.95 -18.05
N ARG A 4 -0.58 -13.65 -18.39
CA ARG A 4 0.04 -12.64 -17.52
C ARG A 4 -0.93 -11.81 -16.66
N ILE A 5 -2.20 -12.20 -16.63
CA ILE A 5 -3.29 -11.45 -15.94
C ILE A 5 -3.81 -12.19 -14.70
N TYR A 6 -3.50 -13.47 -14.51
CA TYR A 6 -4.10 -14.28 -13.43
C TYR A 6 -3.30 -14.34 -12.11
N THR A 7 -2.10 -13.76 -12.03
CA THR A 7 -1.26 -13.83 -10.81
C THR A 7 -1.30 -12.60 -9.91
N TRP A 8 -2.13 -11.59 -10.22
CA TRP A 8 -2.40 -10.47 -9.31
C TRP A 8 -3.69 -10.66 -8.50
N LEU A 9 -4.37 -11.79 -8.66
CA LEU A 9 -5.64 -12.12 -8.02
C LEU A 9 -5.53 -12.64 -6.57
N LEU A 10 -4.30 -12.69 -6.01
CA LEU A 10 -4.06 -13.11 -4.63
C LEU A 10 -3.38 -12.05 -3.74
N PHE A 11 -3.13 -10.82 -4.20
CA PHE A 11 -2.46 -9.77 -3.40
C PHE A 11 -3.38 -8.94 -2.50
N LEU A 12 -4.45 -9.57 -1.99
CA LEU A 12 -5.27 -9.04 -0.91
C LEU A 12 -5.08 -9.83 0.40
N VAL A 13 -3.91 -10.40 0.66
CA VAL A 13 -3.65 -11.02 1.97
C VAL A 13 -3.26 -9.95 3.00
N GLY A 14 -4.24 -9.09 3.30
CA GLY A 14 -4.48 -8.55 4.64
C GLY A 14 -5.60 -9.35 5.34
N ILE A 15 -5.80 -10.61 4.95
CA ILE A 15 -6.92 -11.47 5.40
C ILE A 15 -6.71 -12.00 6.83
N VAL A 16 -5.51 -11.94 7.40
CA VAL A 16 -5.21 -12.69 8.63
C VAL A 16 -5.55 -11.93 9.94
N ALA A 17 -5.90 -10.64 9.91
CA ALA A 17 -6.04 -9.84 11.14
C ALA A 17 -7.44 -9.25 11.44
N TYR A 18 -8.42 -9.32 10.54
CA TYR A 18 -9.73 -8.67 10.78
C TYR A 18 -10.90 -9.57 10.39
N PRO A 19 -11.88 -9.80 11.29
CA PRO A 19 -13.08 -10.57 10.98
C PRO A 19 -13.81 -9.89 9.82
N GLN A 20 -13.90 -10.61 8.70
CA GLN A 20 -14.47 -10.13 7.47
C GLN A 20 -15.99 -10.09 7.59
N GLY A 21 -16.61 -8.96 7.21
CA GLY A 21 -18.04 -8.84 7.05
C GLY A 21 -18.51 -9.53 5.77
N GLU A 22 -18.37 -10.86 5.69
CA GLU A 22 -18.84 -11.62 4.53
C GLU A 22 -20.37 -11.79 4.55
N LEU A 23 -20.99 -11.69 3.38
CA LEU A 23 -22.35 -12.17 3.17
C LEU A 23 -22.25 -13.65 2.82
N LYS A 24 -22.72 -14.52 3.72
CA LYS A 24 -22.59 -15.98 3.59
C LYS A 24 -23.38 -16.58 2.41
N ASP A 25 -24.46 -15.92 2.01
CA ASP A 25 -25.33 -16.29 0.89
C ASP A 25 -25.45 -15.13 -0.08
N GLU A 26 -25.75 -15.39 -1.37
CA GLU A 26 -25.99 -14.32 -2.33
C GLU A 26 -27.24 -13.52 -1.90
N PRO A 27 -27.08 -12.25 -1.48
CA PRO A 27 -28.19 -11.46 -0.96
C PRO A 27 -29.17 -11.14 -2.09
N ASN A 28 -30.47 -11.23 -1.79
CA ASN A 28 -31.49 -10.74 -2.73
C ASN A 28 -31.36 -9.22 -2.97
N LEU A 29 -31.95 -8.73 -4.06
CA LEU A 29 -31.84 -7.32 -4.47
C LEU A 29 -32.34 -6.34 -3.39
N GLU A 30 -33.37 -6.69 -2.65
CA GLU A 30 -33.92 -5.84 -1.58
C GLU A 30 -32.93 -5.71 -0.41
N THR A 31 -32.25 -6.80 -0.07
CA THR A 31 -31.19 -6.81 0.94
C THR A 31 -30.02 -5.95 0.50
N ILE A 32 -29.58 -6.05 -0.76
CA ILE A 32 -28.52 -5.20 -1.31
C ILE A 32 -28.92 -3.72 -1.19
N LYS A 33 -30.12 -3.34 -1.65
CA LYS A 33 -30.61 -1.95 -1.57
C LYS A 33 -30.61 -1.41 -0.14
N LYS A 34 -30.98 -2.24 0.84
CA LYS A 34 -30.95 -1.86 2.26
C LYS A 34 -29.52 -1.65 2.76
N ILE A 35 -28.58 -2.51 2.37
CA ILE A 35 -27.17 -2.34 2.73
C ILE A 35 -26.58 -1.10 2.04
N GLU A 36 -26.92 -0.83 0.77
CA GLU A 36 -26.53 0.39 0.06
C GLU A 36 -27.01 1.64 0.79
N GLN A 37 -28.25 1.63 1.28
CA GLN A 37 -28.79 2.72 2.09
C GLN A 37 -27.97 2.94 3.37
N TYR A 38 -27.64 1.88 4.10
CA TYR A 38 -26.79 1.97 5.28
C TYR A 38 -25.38 2.49 4.97
N CYS A 39 -24.81 2.09 3.84
CA CYS A 39 -23.54 2.64 3.39
C CYS A 39 -23.64 4.15 3.11
N ARG A 40 -24.71 4.61 2.45
CA ARG A 40 -24.97 6.04 2.21
C ARG A 40 -25.16 6.84 3.50
N GLU A 41 -25.68 6.20 4.54
CA GLU A 41 -25.80 6.78 5.90
C GLU A 41 -24.46 6.81 6.66
N GLY A 42 -23.34 6.43 6.03
CA GLY A 42 -22.01 6.47 6.62
C GLY A 42 -21.64 5.26 7.47
N LYS A 43 -22.46 4.19 7.46
CA LYS A 43 -22.14 2.95 8.19
C LYS A 43 -21.06 2.18 7.43
N SER A 44 -19.80 2.34 7.84
CA SER A 44 -18.64 1.75 7.16
C SER A 44 -18.74 0.25 6.96
N GLU A 45 -19.28 -0.49 7.93
CA GLU A 45 -19.49 -1.94 7.84
C GLU A 45 -20.42 -2.34 6.69
N ALA A 46 -21.43 -1.52 6.38
CA ALA A 46 -22.33 -1.76 5.25
C ALA A 46 -21.61 -1.53 3.91
N CYS A 47 -20.79 -0.47 3.82
CA CYS A 47 -19.95 -0.24 2.65
C CYS A 47 -18.93 -1.38 2.45
N GLU A 48 -18.34 -1.88 3.53
CA GLU A 48 -17.37 -2.97 3.50
C GLU A 48 -18.01 -4.30 3.07
N LYS A 49 -19.23 -4.61 3.53
CA LYS A 49 -20.03 -5.74 3.02
C LYS A 49 -20.28 -5.65 1.52
N LEU A 50 -20.60 -4.46 1.01
CA LEU A 50 -20.81 -4.26 -0.41
C LEU A 50 -19.51 -4.40 -1.20
N TYR A 51 -18.40 -3.85 -0.71
CA TYR A 51 -17.08 -4.06 -1.29
C TYR A 51 -16.78 -5.55 -1.47
N TYR A 52 -16.94 -6.38 -0.41
CA TYR A 52 -16.69 -7.81 -0.52
C TYR A 52 -17.71 -8.53 -1.41
N HIS A 53 -18.99 -8.14 -1.38
CA HIS A 53 -20.00 -8.68 -2.29
C HIS A 53 -19.59 -8.55 -3.75
N TYR A 54 -19.18 -7.35 -4.19
CA TYR A 54 -18.75 -7.14 -5.58
C TYR A 54 -17.36 -7.71 -5.86
N PHE A 55 -16.49 -7.78 -4.85
CA PHE A 55 -15.14 -8.32 -5.02
C PHE A 55 -15.11 -9.84 -5.25
N TYR A 56 -15.99 -10.59 -4.58
CA TYR A 56 -16.07 -12.05 -4.67
C TYR A 56 -17.04 -12.58 -5.74
N LYS A 57 -17.80 -11.70 -6.40
CA LYS A 57 -18.63 -12.09 -7.55
C LYS A 57 -17.78 -12.68 -8.68
N GLU A 58 -18.32 -13.70 -9.36
CA GLU A 58 -17.67 -14.31 -10.54
C GLU A 58 -17.44 -13.28 -11.64
N ASP A 59 -18.47 -12.48 -11.93
CA ASP A 59 -18.39 -11.31 -12.81
C ASP A 59 -18.16 -10.05 -11.96
N LYS A 60 -16.89 -9.75 -11.70
CA LYS A 60 -16.48 -8.64 -10.85
C LYS A 60 -16.87 -7.31 -11.46
N ASP A 61 -17.66 -6.53 -10.73
CA ASP A 61 -17.97 -5.15 -11.10
C ASP A 61 -16.88 -4.21 -10.56
N GLY A 62 -15.86 -3.98 -11.39
CA GLY A 62 -14.73 -3.11 -11.04
C GLY A 62 -15.15 -1.69 -10.65
N GLU A 63 -16.15 -1.13 -11.32
CA GLU A 63 -16.66 0.22 -11.05
C GLU A 63 -17.34 0.27 -9.67
N LYS A 64 -18.16 -0.72 -9.32
CA LYS A 64 -18.72 -0.85 -7.96
C LYS A 64 -17.64 -1.07 -6.91
N ILE A 65 -16.63 -1.89 -7.18
CA ILE A 65 -15.51 -2.11 -6.26
C ILE A 65 -14.79 -0.78 -5.98
N MET A 66 -14.45 -0.02 -7.04
CA MET A 66 -13.80 1.29 -6.90
C MET A 66 -14.68 2.33 -6.21
N TYR A 67 -15.99 2.32 -6.47
CA TYR A 67 -16.95 3.15 -5.77
C TYR A 67 -16.90 2.90 -4.26
N TYR A 68 -16.95 1.65 -3.80
CA TYR A 68 -16.90 1.35 -2.37
C TYR A 68 -15.52 1.58 -1.75
N ILE A 69 -14.43 1.36 -2.50
CA ILE A 69 -13.09 1.76 -2.06
C ILE A 69 -13.05 3.26 -1.76
N LYS A 70 -13.58 4.09 -2.68
CA LYS A 70 -13.65 5.53 -2.46
C LYS A 70 -14.52 5.89 -1.25
N GLN A 71 -15.73 5.32 -1.13
CA GLN A 71 -16.61 5.59 0.03
C GLN A 71 -15.92 5.22 1.36
N LEU A 72 -15.26 4.07 1.44
CA LEU A 72 -14.56 3.62 2.64
C LEU A 72 -13.30 4.46 2.94
N SER A 73 -12.62 4.95 1.91
CA SER A 73 -11.53 5.93 2.02
C SER A 73 -12.03 7.27 2.59
N ASP A 74 -13.17 7.76 2.10
CA ASP A 74 -13.82 8.98 2.60
C ASP A 74 -14.22 8.82 4.09
N LEU A 75 -14.62 7.62 4.49
CA LEU A 75 -14.87 7.20 5.88
C LEU A 75 -13.59 6.91 6.70
N LYS A 76 -12.41 7.27 6.19
CA LYS A 76 -11.11 7.17 6.87
C LYS A 76 -10.72 5.76 7.31
N ARG A 77 -11.13 4.74 6.56
CA ARG A 77 -10.70 3.35 6.79
C ARG A 77 -9.31 3.15 6.17
N PRO A 78 -8.25 2.85 6.96
CA PRO A 78 -6.86 2.92 6.48
C PRO A 78 -6.58 2.08 5.22
N LYS A 79 -6.98 0.81 5.21
CA LYS A 79 -6.88 -0.08 4.03
C LYS A 79 -7.41 0.58 2.75
N TYR A 80 -8.55 1.25 2.83
CA TYR A 80 -9.22 1.83 1.67
C TYR A 80 -8.64 3.19 1.30
N MET A 81 -8.12 3.95 2.27
CA MET A 81 -7.31 5.14 2.01
C MET A 81 -6.05 4.80 1.23
N PHE A 82 -5.36 3.71 1.61
CA PHE A 82 -4.23 3.18 0.86
C PHE A 82 -4.64 2.78 -0.56
N MET A 83 -5.68 1.96 -0.73
CA MET A 83 -6.13 1.50 -2.06
C MET A 83 -6.55 2.66 -2.97
N TRP A 84 -7.32 3.62 -2.44
CA TRP A 84 -7.74 4.80 -3.20
C TRP A 84 -6.56 5.72 -3.52
N GLY A 85 -5.63 5.89 -2.57
CA GLY A 85 -4.42 6.67 -2.77
C GLY A 85 -3.51 6.08 -3.85
N VAL A 86 -3.32 4.76 -3.87
CA VAL A 86 -2.62 4.04 -4.95
C VAL A 86 -3.33 4.28 -6.28
N ALA A 87 -4.65 4.08 -6.33
CA ALA A 87 -5.43 4.30 -7.55
C ALA A 87 -5.24 5.73 -8.11
N MET A 88 -5.33 6.75 -7.26
CA MET A 88 -5.11 8.14 -7.66
C MET A 88 -3.66 8.39 -8.10
N SER A 89 -2.68 7.78 -7.45
CA SER A 89 -1.27 7.95 -7.79
C SER A 89 -0.88 7.29 -9.12
N GLU A 90 -1.60 6.24 -9.52
CA GLU A 90 -1.31 5.45 -10.73
C GLU A 90 -2.31 5.67 -11.87
N GLY A 91 -3.34 6.50 -11.66
CA GLY A 91 -4.41 6.74 -12.63
C GLY A 91 -5.40 5.58 -12.80
N GLY A 92 -5.36 4.60 -11.90
CA GLY A 92 -6.28 3.46 -11.91
C GLY A 92 -5.89 2.35 -10.94
N LEU A 93 -6.81 1.42 -10.71
CA LEU A 93 -6.57 0.21 -9.95
C LEU A 93 -7.45 -0.93 -10.49
N GLY A 94 -6.88 -2.13 -10.66
CA GLY A 94 -7.64 -3.29 -11.13
C GLY A 94 -8.27 -3.11 -12.52
N GLY A 95 -7.65 -2.31 -13.40
CA GLY A 95 -8.16 -2.03 -14.75
C GLY A 95 -9.22 -0.92 -14.82
N VAL A 96 -9.67 -0.40 -13.67
CA VAL A 96 -10.59 0.74 -13.59
C VAL A 96 -9.77 2.03 -13.57
N LYS A 97 -10.08 2.95 -14.48
CA LYS A 97 -9.39 4.25 -14.55
C LYS A 97 -9.95 5.20 -13.51
N VAL A 98 -9.06 5.96 -12.88
CA VAL A 98 -9.44 7.09 -12.03
C VAL A 98 -8.66 8.32 -12.47
N LYS A 99 -9.14 9.51 -12.10
CA LYS A 99 -8.38 10.73 -12.36
C LYS A 99 -7.06 10.67 -11.58
N GLU A 100 -5.95 10.68 -12.31
CA GLU A 100 -4.62 10.68 -11.72
C GLU A 100 -4.38 11.99 -10.96
N ASP A 101 -3.93 11.85 -9.73
CA ASP A 101 -3.45 12.92 -8.87
C ASP A 101 -2.46 12.33 -7.87
N PHE A 102 -1.19 12.36 -8.27
CA PHE A 102 -0.09 11.79 -7.50
C PHE A 102 0.02 12.42 -6.10
N VAL A 103 -0.16 13.73 -5.98
CA VAL A 103 0.05 14.45 -4.72
C VAL A 103 -1.05 14.08 -3.71
N GLU A 104 -2.32 14.12 -4.13
CA GLU A 104 -3.41 13.74 -3.24
C GLU A 104 -3.40 12.23 -2.96
N GLY A 105 -3.01 11.40 -3.94
CA GLY A 105 -2.82 9.96 -3.75
C GLY A 105 -1.78 9.65 -2.66
N MET A 106 -0.59 10.25 -2.74
CA MET A 106 0.47 10.07 -1.75
C MET A 106 0.09 10.61 -0.36
N LYS A 107 -0.70 11.67 -0.30
CA LYS A 107 -1.24 12.19 0.97
C LYS A 107 -2.20 11.20 1.63
N LEU A 108 -3.07 10.54 0.86
CA LEU A 108 -3.97 9.49 1.38
C LEU A 108 -3.19 8.26 1.86
N ILE A 109 -2.18 7.83 1.10
CA ILE A 109 -1.29 6.73 1.50
C ILE A 109 -0.58 7.11 2.81
N LYS A 110 -0.08 8.34 2.93
CA LYS A 110 0.55 8.81 4.17
C LYS A 110 -0.43 8.80 5.34
N GLN A 111 -1.64 9.32 5.17
CA GLN A 111 -2.65 9.27 6.22
C GLN A 111 -3.00 7.83 6.63
N SER A 112 -3.02 6.88 5.68
CA SER A 112 -3.17 5.46 5.98
C SER A 112 -1.99 4.91 6.78
N ALA A 113 -0.76 5.33 6.48
CA ALA A 113 0.44 4.93 7.21
C ALA A 113 0.47 5.49 8.64
N ASP A 114 0.02 6.74 8.81
CA ASP A 114 -0.13 7.42 10.10
C ASP A 114 -1.24 6.77 10.97
N LEU A 115 -2.12 5.97 10.36
CA LEU A 115 -3.15 5.14 11.02
C LEU A 115 -2.73 3.67 11.14
N ASP A 116 -1.42 3.42 11.18
CA ASP A 116 -0.82 2.11 11.43
C ASP A 116 -1.19 1.01 10.42
N TYR A 117 -1.49 1.37 9.16
CA TYR A 117 -1.70 0.37 8.10
C TYR A 117 -0.36 -0.06 7.50
N PRO A 118 0.11 -1.31 7.72
CA PRO A 118 1.50 -1.68 7.41
C PRO A 118 1.88 -1.59 5.93
N PRO A 119 1.02 -1.96 4.95
CA PRO A 119 1.33 -1.74 3.53
C PRO A 119 1.55 -0.27 3.17
N ALA A 120 0.79 0.65 3.79
CA ALA A 120 0.99 2.07 3.57
C ALA A 120 2.27 2.58 4.22
N GLN A 121 2.59 2.11 5.44
CA GLN A 121 3.86 2.41 6.10
C GLN A 121 5.05 1.94 5.25
N MET A 122 4.99 0.74 4.68
CA MET A 122 6.02 0.25 3.75
C MET A 122 6.16 1.15 2.52
N MET A 123 5.07 1.55 1.89
CA MET A 123 5.08 2.41 0.70
C MET A 123 5.61 3.83 1.00
N ILE A 124 5.26 4.43 2.13
CA ILE A 124 5.82 5.71 2.56
C ILE A 124 7.30 5.57 2.93
N GLY A 125 7.63 4.49 3.63
CA GLY A 125 8.99 4.15 3.99
C GLY A 125 9.89 4.08 2.77
N ASP A 126 9.43 3.35 1.77
CA ASP A 126 10.04 3.24 0.46
C ASP A 126 10.22 4.59 -0.23
N PHE A 127 9.14 5.36 -0.37
CA PHE A 127 9.18 6.66 -1.02
C PHE A 127 10.21 7.59 -0.38
N LEU A 128 10.28 7.64 0.95
CA LEU A 128 11.25 8.46 1.68
C LEU A 128 12.70 8.00 1.50
N CYS A 129 12.93 6.69 1.35
CA CYS A 129 14.25 6.11 1.10
C CYS A 129 14.82 6.42 -0.30
N THR A 130 14.02 7.00 -1.21
CA THR A 130 14.51 7.55 -2.48
C THR A 130 15.19 8.92 -2.30
N SER A 131 14.97 9.61 -1.17
CA SER A 131 15.52 10.94 -0.91
C SER A 131 17.05 10.93 -0.74
N ASN A 132 17.69 12.03 -1.14
CA ASN A 132 19.10 12.28 -0.83
C ASN A 132 19.31 12.73 0.63
N GLU A 133 18.26 13.17 1.31
CA GLU A 133 18.33 13.77 2.64
C GLU A 133 18.36 12.70 3.75
N ALA A 134 19.40 12.74 4.61
CA ALA A 134 19.56 11.80 5.72
C ALA A 134 18.33 11.77 6.67
N LYS A 135 17.67 12.91 6.87
CA LYS A 135 16.46 13.01 7.69
C LYS A 135 15.29 12.21 7.11
N ASP A 136 15.17 12.14 5.79
CA ASP A 136 14.05 11.47 5.13
C ASP A 136 14.26 9.96 5.16
N ILE A 137 15.48 9.48 4.94
CA ILE A 137 15.77 8.04 5.04
C ILE A 137 15.58 7.53 6.46
N ARG A 138 15.97 8.29 7.48
CA ARG A 138 15.67 7.94 8.87
C ARG A 138 14.17 7.84 9.13
N ARG A 139 13.37 8.74 8.54
CA ARG A 139 11.90 8.65 8.58
C ARG A 139 11.39 7.44 7.78
N GLY A 140 12.02 7.12 6.65
CA GLY A 140 11.68 5.96 5.84
C GLY A 140 11.87 4.66 6.63
N LEU A 141 13.05 4.50 7.23
CA LEU A 141 13.37 3.39 8.15
C LEU A 141 12.44 3.33 9.36
N PHE A 142 11.99 4.48 9.88
CA PHE A 142 10.99 4.50 10.95
C PHE A 142 9.67 3.86 10.50
N TYR A 143 9.11 4.24 9.35
CA TYR A 143 7.87 3.64 8.87
C TYR A 143 8.04 2.14 8.53
N ILE A 144 9.16 1.75 7.92
CA ILE A 144 9.45 0.34 7.63
C ILE A 144 9.53 -0.46 8.94
N ASN A 145 10.19 0.09 9.97
CA ASN A 145 10.24 -0.55 11.28
C ASN A 145 8.84 -0.67 11.91
N SER A 146 8.00 0.37 11.84
CA SER A 146 6.61 0.30 12.33
C SER A 146 5.77 -0.76 11.63
N ALA A 147 5.97 -0.94 10.31
CA ALA A 147 5.33 -2.02 9.57
C ALA A 147 5.83 -3.40 10.04
N CYS A 148 7.14 -3.54 10.31
CA CYS A 148 7.67 -4.78 10.87
C CYS A 148 7.18 -5.06 12.31
N GLU A 149 7.10 -4.04 13.16
CA GLU A 149 6.51 -4.16 14.52
C GLU A 149 5.05 -4.65 14.45
N SER A 150 4.34 -4.31 13.37
CA SER A 150 3.01 -4.84 13.04
C SER A 150 3.03 -6.23 12.36
N THR A 151 4.16 -6.92 12.38
CA THR A 151 4.42 -8.24 11.78
C THR A 151 4.27 -8.31 10.25
N TYR A 152 4.38 -7.17 9.56
CA TYR A 152 4.34 -7.15 8.10
C TYR A 152 5.63 -7.72 7.52
N GLN A 153 5.56 -8.96 7.04
CA GLN A 153 6.72 -9.76 6.63
C GLN A 153 7.68 -9.06 5.65
N PRO A 154 7.22 -8.38 4.58
CA PRO A 154 8.13 -7.66 3.69
C PRO A 154 8.96 -6.61 4.43
N ALA A 155 8.34 -5.88 5.37
CA ALA A 155 9.03 -4.87 6.15
C ALA A 155 10.04 -5.48 7.13
N CYS A 156 9.72 -6.62 7.76
CA CYS A 156 10.69 -7.30 8.63
C CYS A 156 11.89 -7.83 7.87
N TYR A 157 11.68 -8.38 6.67
CA TYR A 157 12.78 -8.75 5.79
C TYR A 157 13.71 -7.57 5.50
N VAL A 158 13.14 -6.38 5.21
CA VAL A 158 13.96 -5.17 5.02
C VAL A 158 14.74 -4.83 6.29
N MET A 159 14.11 -4.83 7.46
CA MET A 159 14.79 -4.47 8.70
C MET A 159 15.91 -5.44 9.08
N ASP A 160 15.73 -6.74 8.82
CA ASP A 160 16.76 -7.77 9.01
C ASP A 160 17.95 -7.55 8.07
N GLU A 161 17.68 -7.32 6.78
CA GLU A 161 18.72 -7.06 5.77
C GLU A 161 19.49 -5.76 6.05
N VAL A 162 18.79 -4.73 6.50
CA VAL A 162 19.39 -3.43 6.79
C VAL A 162 20.24 -3.49 8.07
N ASN A 163 19.86 -4.31 9.06
CA ASN A 163 20.51 -4.42 10.37
C ASN A 163 20.86 -3.03 10.97
N TYR A 164 19.90 -2.10 10.90
CA TYR A 164 20.10 -0.70 11.29
C TYR A 164 19.99 -0.51 12.79
N THR A 165 20.92 0.26 13.35
CA THR A 165 20.80 0.79 14.71
C THR A 165 20.54 2.29 14.66
N LYS A 166 19.71 2.83 15.56
CA LYS A 166 19.39 4.28 15.60
C LYS A 166 20.61 5.19 15.80
N GLN A 167 21.75 4.63 16.20
CA GLN A 167 23.02 5.33 16.40
C GLN A 167 23.86 5.42 15.12
N GLU A 168 23.55 4.61 14.10
CA GLU A 168 24.26 4.60 12.81
C GLU A 168 23.90 5.86 12.00
N GLY A 169 24.92 6.50 11.42
CA GLY A 169 24.71 7.56 10.44
C GLY A 169 24.15 7.03 9.12
N VAL A 170 23.55 7.91 8.31
CA VAL A 170 23.09 7.51 6.97
C VAL A 170 24.27 7.51 5.98
N THR A 171 25.00 6.40 5.94
CA THR A 171 26.15 6.19 5.04
C THR A 171 25.72 5.64 3.68
N ARG A 172 26.67 5.50 2.76
CA ARG A 172 26.44 4.83 1.47
C ARG A 172 26.12 3.35 1.68
N GLU A 173 26.85 2.69 2.57
CA GLU A 173 26.71 1.28 2.89
C GLU A 173 25.31 0.99 3.46
N LEU A 174 24.82 1.84 4.37
CA LEU A 174 23.44 1.73 4.88
C LEU A 174 22.42 1.82 3.75
N ARG A 175 22.57 2.79 2.83
CA ARG A 175 21.64 2.94 1.69
C ARG A 175 21.67 1.74 0.77
N ASP A 176 22.84 1.18 0.50
CA ASP A 176 22.97 -0.01 -0.33
C ASP A 176 22.22 -1.19 0.30
N ARG A 177 22.31 -1.39 1.63
CA ARG A 177 21.50 -2.39 2.35
C ARG A 177 20.00 -2.10 2.28
N VAL A 178 19.58 -0.83 2.47
CA VAL A 178 18.17 -0.41 2.37
C VAL A 178 17.59 -0.71 0.99
N TRP A 179 18.28 -0.33 -0.07
CA TRP A 179 17.84 -0.63 -1.42
C TRP A 179 17.85 -2.12 -1.71
N ASN A 180 18.83 -2.88 -1.20
CA ASN A 180 18.85 -4.33 -1.35
C ASN A 180 17.63 -4.97 -0.68
N GLY A 181 17.35 -4.62 0.58
CA GLY A 181 16.17 -5.12 1.29
C GLY A 181 14.87 -4.78 0.56
N LEU A 182 14.70 -3.52 0.15
CA LEU A 182 13.49 -3.02 -0.49
C LEU A 182 13.22 -3.58 -1.90
N GLU A 183 14.25 -4.05 -2.60
CA GLU A 183 14.13 -4.74 -3.89
C GLU A 183 13.87 -6.25 -3.73
N ASN A 184 14.31 -6.87 -2.63
CA ASN A 184 14.23 -8.32 -2.43
C ASN A 184 13.16 -8.76 -1.40
N CYS A 185 12.47 -7.82 -0.75
CA CYS A 185 11.44 -8.11 0.25
C CYS A 185 10.16 -8.78 -0.29
N ASN A 186 10.01 -8.90 -1.61
CA ASN A 186 8.83 -9.44 -2.28
C ASN A 186 7.52 -8.76 -1.85
N ASP A 187 7.58 -7.46 -1.52
CA ASP A 187 6.39 -6.68 -1.24
C ASP A 187 5.55 -6.54 -2.51
N PRO A 188 4.25 -6.88 -2.48
CA PRO A 188 3.43 -6.87 -3.68
C PRO A 188 2.99 -5.49 -4.14
N TYR A 189 3.13 -4.46 -3.29
CA TYR A 189 2.75 -3.09 -3.60
C TYR A 189 3.94 -2.26 -4.08
N LEU A 190 5.16 -2.78 -3.98
CA LEU A 190 6.35 -2.08 -4.40
C LEU A 190 6.74 -2.46 -5.83
N ARG A 191 7.12 -1.44 -6.62
CA ARG A 191 7.59 -1.65 -7.99
C ARG A 191 9.04 -2.15 -7.99
N PRO A 192 9.38 -3.21 -8.74
CA PRO A 192 10.76 -3.62 -8.94
C PRO A 192 11.60 -2.52 -9.61
N HIS A 193 12.91 -2.51 -9.33
CA HIS A 193 13.93 -1.68 -10.01
C HIS A 193 13.76 -0.15 -9.85
N ARG A 194 12.97 0.30 -8.87
CA ARG A 194 12.67 1.72 -8.67
C ARG A 194 13.86 2.54 -8.18
N TYR A 195 14.90 1.89 -7.66
CA TYR A 195 16.13 2.54 -7.20
C TYR A 195 17.22 2.66 -8.25
N ASP A 196 17.06 2.12 -9.45
CA ASP A 196 18.12 2.08 -10.47
C ASP A 196 18.64 3.48 -10.81
N PHE A 197 17.73 4.45 -10.98
CA PHE A 197 18.11 5.83 -11.25
C PHE A 197 18.89 6.47 -10.08
N ALA A 198 18.44 6.25 -8.84
CA ALA A 198 19.10 6.77 -7.64
C ALA A 198 20.51 6.15 -7.49
N LYS A 199 20.63 4.83 -7.68
CA LYS A 199 21.90 4.09 -7.68
C LYS A 199 22.88 4.68 -8.71
N GLU A 200 22.42 4.95 -9.93
CA GLU A 200 23.25 5.54 -10.98
C GLU A 200 23.73 6.96 -10.66
N GLN A 201 22.90 7.80 -10.04
CA GLN A 201 23.34 9.11 -9.58
C GLN A 201 24.41 9.03 -8.49
N TYR A 202 24.24 8.10 -7.54
CA TYR A 202 25.17 7.92 -6.44
C TYR A 202 26.53 7.37 -6.88
N LYS A 203 26.58 6.44 -7.85
CA LYS A 203 27.84 5.93 -8.43
C LYS A 203 28.71 7.04 -9.02
N LYS A 204 28.09 8.11 -9.52
CA LYS A 204 28.77 9.26 -10.15
C LYS A 204 29.29 10.28 -9.13
N ARG A 205 28.82 10.24 -7.88
CA ARG A 205 29.30 11.14 -6.83
C ARG A 205 30.64 10.63 -6.30
N LYS A 206 31.71 11.42 -6.46
CA LYS A 206 32.95 11.21 -5.72
C LYS A 206 32.67 11.53 -4.25
N PHE A 207 32.57 10.51 -3.41
CA PHE A 207 32.59 10.71 -1.97
C PHE A 207 34.02 11.09 -1.59
N VAL A 208 34.22 12.35 -1.22
CA VAL A 208 35.42 12.75 -0.47
C VAL A 208 35.16 12.23 0.94
N ASN A 209 35.83 11.15 1.31
CA ASN A 209 35.90 10.73 2.70
C ASN A 209 36.62 11.85 3.45
N ASN A 210 35.90 12.55 4.32
CA ASN A 210 36.52 13.39 5.36
C ASN A 210 36.85 12.52 6.56
#